data_AF-A0AAN2WYM1-F1
#
_entry.id   AF-A0AAN2WYM1-F1
#
_cell.length_a   1.000
_cell.length_b   1.000
_cell.length_c   1.000
_cell.angle_alpha   90.00
_cell.angle_beta   90.00
_cell.angle_gamma   90.00
#
_symmetry.space_group_name_H-M   'P 1'
#
loop_
_entity.id
_entity.type
_entity.pdbx_description
1 polymer ?
#
loop_
_entity_poly.entity_id
_entity_poly.type
_entity_poly.pdbx_seq_one_letter_code
_entity_poly.pdbx_strand_id
1 'polypeptide(L)'
;MFQKSVTASQAMQVLAETRTQKELAIDSYVTPALISNQTKGKRTVSIEQAQNLIDSYNEPESTYLFAHEFSNGMIPPLLDGLDGHHMTLTACFEAEVTESIKALKQGLEAMSFTLKRGDVNQREAAKKAISEITDVIAAGLTLNTSIAKTFNIDLQQVLTKRDQYYQKSGLVRSGGNE
;
A
#
# COMPACT_ATOMS: atom_id res chain seq x y z
N MET A 1 -9.30 -5.47 -11.16
CA MET A 1 -10.66 -5.18 -10.67
C MET A 1 -10.59 -5.22 -9.16
N PHE A 2 -10.90 -4.11 -8.47
CA PHE A 2 -10.91 -4.09 -7.00
C PHE A 2 -12.05 -4.96 -6.48
N GLN A 3 -11.85 -5.60 -5.33
CA GLN A 3 -12.90 -6.38 -4.68
C GLN A 3 -14.02 -5.44 -4.19
N LYS A 4 -15.28 -5.89 -4.20
CA LYS A 4 -16.40 -5.07 -3.69
C LYS A 4 -16.49 -5.10 -2.15
N SER A 5 -15.98 -6.16 -1.55
CA SER A 5 -15.95 -6.36 -0.11
C SER A 5 -14.83 -7.32 0.29
N VAL A 6 -14.18 -7.08 1.43
CA VAL A 6 -12.99 -7.81 1.90
C VAL A 6 -12.98 -7.95 3.42
N THR A 7 -12.25 -8.93 3.95
CA THR A 7 -12.00 -9.05 5.39
C THR A 7 -10.82 -8.16 5.78
N ALA A 8 -11.06 -6.88 6.07
CA ALA A 8 -10.03 -5.92 6.45
C ALA A 8 -9.95 -5.70 7.98
N SER A 9 -9.84 -6.78 8.77
CA SER A 9 -9.90 -6.68 10.23
C SER A 9 -8.75 -5.87 10.83
N GLN A 10 -7.55 -5.97 10.26
CA GLN A 10 -6.39 -5.20 10.72
C GLN A 10 -6.59 -3.70 10.50
N ALA A 11 -7.03 -3.27 9.31
CA ALA A 11 -7.35 -1.87 9.03
C ALA A 11 -8.40 -1.31 10.03
N MET A 12 -9.43 -2.10 10.32
CA MET A 12 -10.47 -1.74 11.30
C MET A 12 -9.96 -1.69 12.74
N GLN A 13 -8.95 -2.50 13.09
CA GLN A 13 -8.33 -2.47 14.42
C GLN A 13 -7.52 -1.19 14.61
N VAL A 14 -6.71 -0.81 13.62
CA VAL A 14 -5.92 0.43 13.65
C VAL A 14 -6.83 1.65 13.86
N LEU A 15 -7.94 1.74 13.13
CA LEU A 15 -8.93 2.80 13.34
C LEU A 15 -9.54 2.77 14.76
N ALA A 16 -9.77 1.58 15.31
CA ALA A 16 -10.34 1.41 16.65
C ALA A 16 -9.37 1.73 17.80
N GLU A 17 -8.07 1.92 17.53
CA GLU A 17 -7.09 2.39 18.54
C GLU A 17 -7.32 3.84 18.95
N THR A 18 -7.83 4.66 18.03
CA THR A 18 -8.01 6.10 18.23
C THR A 18 -9.47 6.56 18.14
N ARG A 19 -10.36 5.72 17.60
CA ARG A 19 -11.77 6.02 17.40
C ARG A 19 -12.66 5.03 18.11
N THR A 20 -13.79 5.51 18.62
CA THR A 20 -14.83 4.67 19.20
C THR A 20 -15.61 3.93 18.12
N GLN A 21 -16.16 2.76 18.46
CA GLN A 21 -17.06 2.01 17.55
C GLN A 21 -18.27 2.83 17.09
N LYS A 22 -18.70 3.82 17.90
CA LYS A 22 -19.81 4.70 17.56
C LYS A 22 -19.43 5.73 16.50
N GLU A 23 -18.25 6.34 16.61
CA GLU A 23 -17.74 7.27 15.60
C GLU A 23 -17.55 6.55 14.26
N LEU A 24 -16.84 5.42 14.26
CA LEU A 24 -16.62 4.62 13.05
C LEU A 24 -17.95 4.19 12.39
N ALA A 25 -18.96 3.87 13.19
CA ALA A 25 -20.28 3.49 12.68
C ALA A 25 -21.01 4.67 12.03
N ILE A 26 -20.97 5.86 12.64
CA ILE A 26 -21.60 7.08 12.11
C ILE A 26 -20.92 7.47 10.80
N ASP A 27 -19.59 7.56 10.82
CA ASP A 27 -18.80 8.10 9.69
C ASP A 27 -18.77 7.15 8.50
N SER A 28 -19.10 5.87 8.70
CA SER A 28 -19.21 4.88 7.63
C SER A 28 -20.63 4.37 7.36
N TYR A 29 -21.64 5.02 7.95
CA TYR A 29 -23.08 4.73 7.75
C TYR A 29 -23.50 3.28 8.05
N VAL A 30 -22.92 2.69 9.10
CA VAL A 30 -23.22 1.32 9.56
C VAL A 30 -23.61 1.29 11.04
N THR A 31 -23.89 0.10 11.56
CA THR A 31 -24.17 -0.08 12.99
C THR A 31 -22.88 -0.34 13.78
N PRO A 32 -22.78 0.09 15.06
CA PRO A 32 -21.64 -0.25 15.92
C PRO A 32 -21.40 -1.75 16.08
N ALA A 33 -22.49 -2.55 16.04
CA ALA A 33 -22.40 -4.01 16.06
C ALA A 33 -21.70 -4.57 14.81
N LEU A 34 -21.91 -3.96 13.64
CA LEU A 34 -21.20 -4.34 12.42
C LEU A 34 -19.72 -3.99 12.52
N ILE A 35 -19.37 -2.79 13.00
CA ILE A 35 -17.97 -2.40 13.26
C ILE A 35 -17.28 -3.41 14.17
N SER A 36 -17.89 -3.76 15.31
CA SER A 36 -17.34 -4.74 16.25
C SER A 36 -17.07 -6.11 15.59
N ASN A 37 -17.94 -6.55 14.69
CA ASN A 37 -17.76 -7.80 13.96
C ASN A 37 -16.66 -7.70 12.88
N GLN A 38 -16.52 -6.56 12.22
CA GLN A 38 -15.48 -6.31 11.21
C GLN A 38 -14.09 -6.22 11.85
N THR A 39 -13.94 -5.52 12.97
CA THR A 39 -12.70 -5.48 13.77
C THR A 39 -12.26 -6.87 14.23
N LYS A 40 -13.20 -7.80 14.44
CA LYS A 40 -12.94 -9.21 14.80
C LYS A 40 -12.77 -10.14 13.60
N GLY A 41 -12.81 -9.63 12.36
CA GLY A 41 -12.73 -10.42 11.14
C GLY A 41 -13.92 -11.35 10.88
N LYS A 42 -15.05 -11.15 11.58
CA LYS A 42 -16.26 -11.97 11.43
C LYS A 42 -17.16 -11.51 10.27
N ARG A 43 -16.97 -10.28 9.80
CA ARG A 43 -17.71 -9.67 8.70
C ARG A 43 -16.76 -8.87 7.82
N THR A 44 -17.09 -8.79 6.54
CA THR A 44 -16.33 -8.03 5.56
C THR A 44 -16.69 -6.54 5.63
N VAL A 45 -15.79 -5.69 5.12
CA VAL A 45 -15.96 -4.25 4.90
C VAL A 45 -16.25 -4.05 3.42
N SER A 46 -17.22 -3.21 3.05
CA SER A 46 -17.47 -2.86 1.64
C SER A 46 -16.51 -1.77 1.16
N ILE A 47 -16.28 -1.66 -0.14
CA ILE A 47 -15.41 -0.61 -0.69
C ILE A 47 -15.93 0.80 -0.38
N GLU A 48 -17.24 1.00 -0.43
CA GLU A 48 -17.89 2.28 -0.09
C GLU A 48 -17.67 2.62 1.40
N GLN A 49 -17.81 1.63 2.28
CA GLN A 49 -17.57 1.82 3.71
C GLN A 49 -16.10 2.18 3.97
N ALA A 50 -15.15 1.50 3.33
CA ALA A 50 -13.73 1.78 3.46
C ALA A 50 -13.36 3.17 2.93
N GLN A 51 -13.94 3.59 1.79
CA GLN A 51 -13.76 4.94 1.25
C GLN A 51 -14.23 6.01 2.24
N ASN A 52 -15.44 5.86 2.80
CA ASN A 52 -15.94 6.80 3.80
C ASN A 52 -15.02 6.90 5.03
N LEU A 53 -14.47 5.78 5.50
CA LEU A 53 -13.52 5.76 6.62
C LEU A 53 -12.20 6.44 6.26
N ILE A 54 -11.64 6.17 5.08
CA ILE A 54 -10.40 6.78 4.58
C ILE A 54 -10.57 8.30 4.43
N ASP A 55 -11.67 8.75 3.85
CA ASP A 55 -11.94 10.18 3.64
C ASP A 55 -12.21 10.92 4.96
N SER A 56 -12.72 10.21 5.98
CA SER A 56 -13.04 10.79 7.28
C SER A 56 -11.82 10.92 8.20
N TYR A 57 -10.80 10.08 8.02
CA TYR A 57 -9.69 9.99 8.95
C TYR A 57 -8.33 10.07 8.25
N ASN A 58 -7.49 11.00 8.70
CA ASN A 58 -6.07 11.00 8.36
C ASN A 58 -5.34 9.88 9.11
N GLU A 59 -5.54 8.64 8.68
CA GLU A 59 -4.91 7.47 9.25
C GLU A 59 -4.24 6.62 8.14
N PRO A 60 -2.96 6.89 7.82
CA PRO A 60 -2.26 6.27 6.68
C PRO A 60 -2.11 4.75 6.80
N GLU A 61 -1.98 4.19 8.00
CA GLU A 61 -1.76 2.76 8.19
C GLU A 61 -3.02 1.97 7.82
N SER A 62 -4.16 2.36 8.37
CA SER A 62 -5.46 1.77 8.02
C SER A 62 -5.78 1.93 6.53
N THR A 63 -5.41 3.06 5.93
CA THR A 63 -5.61 3.34 4.50
C THR A 63 -4.85 2.35 3.63
N TYR A 64 -3.57 2.10 3.89
CA TYR A 64 -2.80 1.13 3.13
C TYR A 64 -3.24 -0.31 3.38
N LEU A 65 -3.66 -0.65 4.61
CA LEU A 65 -4.21 -1.97 4.91
C LEU A 65 -5.51 -2.22 4.13
N PHE A 66 -6.41 -1.23 4.02
CA PHE A 66 -7.56 -1.34 3.13
C PHE A 66 -7.12 -1.50 1.67
N ALA A 67 -6.19 -0.67 1.20
CA ALA A 67 -5.72 -0.73 -0.17
C ALA A 67 -5.14 -2.11 -0.54
N HIS A 68 -4.34 -2.71 0.34
CA HIS A 68 -3.81 -4.07 0.20
C HIS A 68 -4.94 -5.09 -0.02
N GLU A 69 -5.90 -5.15 0.90
CA GLU A 69 -7.01 -6.10 0.87
C GLU A 69 -7.86 -5.94 -0.41
N PHE A 70 -8.26 -4.71 -0.73
CA PHE A 70 -9.09 -4.44 -1.90
C PHE A 70 -8.37 -4.69 -3.23
N SER A 71 -7.04 -4.53 -3.24
CA SER A 71 -6.21 -4.72 -4.45
C SER A 71 -6.03 -6.19 -4.85
N ASN A 72 -6.46 -7.14 -4.01
CA ASN A 72 -6.25 -8.57 -4.22
C ASN A 72 -4.75 -8.91 -4.39
N GLY A 73 -3.90 -8.33 -3.53
CA GLY A 73 -2.45 -8.57 -3.51
C GLY A 73 -1.64 -7.82 -4.56
N MET A 74 -2.24 -6.88 -5.29
CA MET A 74 -1.51 -6.01 -6.24
C MET A 74 -0.72 -4.90 -5.54
N ILE A 75 -1.12 -4.53 -4.32
CA ILE A 75 -0.36 -3.67 -3.41
C ILE A 75 0.27 -4.58 -2.36
N PRO A 76 1.57 -4.51 -2.07
CA PRO A 76 2.19 -5.34 -1.04
C PRO A 76 1.69 -4.97 0.38
N PRO A 77 1.82 -5.87 1.36
CA PRO A 77 1.44 -5.57 2.74
C PRO A 77 2.38 -4.52 3.37
N LEU A 78 1.96 -3.95 4.49
CA LEU A 78 2.87 -3.23 5.40
C LEU A 78 3.69 -4.25 6.19
N LEU A 79 4.97 -3.93 6.44
CA LEU A 79 5.88 -4.78 7.20
C LEU A 79 5.66 -4.54 8.71
N ASP A 80 4.99 -5.47 9.38
CA ASP A 80 4.61 -5.38 10.80
C ASP A 80 5.51 -6.21 11.74
N GLY A 81 6.41 -7.03 11.18
CA GLY A 81 7.39 -7.84 11.93
C GLY A 81 8.68 -7.10 12.31
N LEU A 82 8.82 -5.83 11.93
CA LEU A 82 10.00 -5.02 12.18
C LEU A 82 9.81 -4.12 13.41
N ASP A 83 10.92 -3.78 14.06
CA ASP A 83 10.91 -2.70 15.04
C ASP A 83 10.52 -1.37 14.36
N GLY A 84 9.51 -0.70 14.94
CA GLY A 84 8.88 0.49 14.35
C GLY A 84 9.72 1.76 14.41
N HIS A 85 10.94 1.71 14.98
CA HIS A 85 11.84 2.86 15.00
C HIS A 85 12.25 3.27 13.58
N HIS A 86 12.21 4.58 13.31
CA HIS A 86 12.53 5.13 11.98
C HIS A 86 13.92 4.71 11.48
N MET A 87 14.90 4.53 12.37
CA MET A 87 16.23 4.05 11.98
C MET A 87 16.19 2.64 11.41
N THR A 88 15.45 1.72 12.05
CA THR A 88 15.26 0.34 11.60
C THR A 88 14.55 0.30 10.25
N LEU A 89 13.45 1.05 10.11
CA LEU A 89 12.69 1.12 8.87
C LEU A 89 13.47 1.77 7.72
N THR A 90 14.28 2.78 8.01
CA THR A 90 15.17 3.42 7.02
C THR A 90 16.25 2.44 6.55
N ALA A 91 16.90 1.73 7.49
CA ALA A 91 17.90 0.73 7.15
C ALA A 91 17.32 -0.43 6.32
N CYS A 92 16.10 -0.88 6.65
CA CYS A 92 15.37 -1.86 5.85
C CYS A 92 15.13 -1.34 4.44
N PHE A 93 14.55 -0.14 4.28
CA PHE A 93 14.33 0.46 2.96
C PHE A 93 15.63 0.59 2.13
N GLU A 94 16.72 1.04 2.74
CA GLU A 94 18.02 1.14 2.08
C GLU A 94 18.58 -0.22 1.62
N ALA A 95 18.40 -1.26 2.45
CA ALA A 95 18.79 -2.62 2.10
C ALA A 95 17.98 -3.13 0.90
N GLU A 96 16.65 -3.03 0.94
CA GLU A 96 15.78 -3.47 -0.16
C GLU A 96 16.09 -2.73 -1.46
N VAL A 97 16.34 -1.41 -1.41
CA VAL A 97 16.73 -0.63 -2.59
C VAL A 97 18.05 -1.14 -3.17
N THR A 98 19.01 -1.46 -2.32
CA THR A 98 20.32 -1.99 -2.73
C THR A 98 20.18 -3.35 -3.42
N GLU A 99 19.38 -4.25 -2.85
CA GLU A 99 19.11 -5.58 -3.41
C GLU A 99 18.36 -5.50 -4.73
N SER A 100 17.33 -4.65 -4.80
CA SER A 100 16.59 -4.37 -6.02
C SER A 100 17.48 -3.84 -7.14
N ILE A 101 18.31 -2.82 -6.88
CA ILE A 101 19.27 -2.31 -7.88
C ILE A 101 20.21 -3.42 -8.36
N LYS A 102 20.70 -4.27 -7.45
CA LYS A 102 21.57 -5.40 -7.80
C LYS A 102 20.82 -6.41 -8.68
N ALA A 103 19.59 -6.76 -8.35
CA ALA A 103 18.76 -7.68 -9.13
C ALA A 103 18.44 -7.12 -10.52
N LEU A 104 18.17 -5.82 -10.64
CA LEU A 104 17.92 -5.15 -11.91
C LEU A 104 19.16 -5.14 -12.82
N LYS A 105 20.33 -4.81 -12.27
CA LYS A 105 21.60 -4.82 -13.00
C LYS A 105 22.01 -6.22 -13.47
N GLN A 106 21.82 -7.22 -12.60
CA GLN A 106 22.17 -8.61 -12.92
C GLN A 106 21.16 -9.28 -13.86
N GLY A 107 19.88 -8.89 -13.77
CA GLY A 107 18.79 -9.44 -14.55
C GLY A 107 18.53 -8.64 -15.82
N LEU A 108 17.88 -7.48 -15.69
CA LEU A 108 17.31 -6.73 -16.81
C LEU A 108 18.35 -6.01 -17.67
N GLU A 109 19.39 -5.42 -17.09
CA GLU A 109 20.45 -4.77 -17.87
C GLU A 109 21.30 -5.79 -18.67
N ALA A 110 21.38 -7.03 -18.19
CA ALA A 110 22.04 -8.13 -18.87
C ALA A 110 21.16 -8.81 -19.94
N MET A 111 19.86 -8.51 -20.00
CA MET A 111 18.95 -9.03 -21.01
C MET A 111 19.04 -8.19 -22.29
N SER A 112 19.45 -8.80 -23.40
CA SER A 112 19.34 -8.19 -24.72
C SER A 112 17.89 -7.75 -24.97
N PHE A 113 17.68 -6.54 -25.50
CA PHE A 113 16.38 -5.89 -25.78
C PHE A 113 15.31 -6.76 -26.46
N THR A 114 15.69 -7.89 -27.06
CA THR A 114 14.79 -8.94 -27.53
C THR A 114 14.48 -9.94 -26.42
N LEU A 115 13.46 -9.66 -25.61
CA LEU A 115 12.78 -10.65 -24.78
C LEU A 115 12.23 -11.76 -25.69
N LYS A 116 12.93 -12.90 -25.77
CA LYS A 116 12.40 -14.05 -26.50
C LYS A 116 11.39 -14.74 -25.60
N ARG A 117 10.11 -14.59 -25.91
CA ARG A 117 8.98 -15.27 -25.24
C ARG A 117 9.25 -16.79 -25.25
N GLY A 118 9.78 -17.33 -24.16
CA GLY A 118 10.16 -18.74 -24.05
C GLY A 118 11.50 -19.03 -23.35
N ASP A 119 12.35 -18.03 -23.12
CA ASP A 119 13.58 -18.23 -22.34
C ASP A 119 13.26 -18.29 -20.83
N VAL A 120 13.36 -19.50 -20.27
CA VAL A 120 13.07 -19.78 -18.85
C VAL A 120 14.00 -18.97 -17.94
N ASN A 121 15.26 -18.78 -18.31
CA ASN A 121 16.22 -18.03 -17.49
C ASN A 121 15.88 -16.54 -17.44
N GLN A 122 15.47 -15.97 -18.58
CA GLN A 122 15.01 -14.57 -18.63
C GLN A 122 13.73 -14.38 -17.83
N ARG A 123 12.80 -15.35 -17.89
CA ARG A 123 11.55 -15.30 -17.12
C ARG A 123 11.79 -15.34 -15.61
N GLU A 124 12.68 -16.21 -15.13
CA GLU A 124 13.00 -16.29 -13.70
C GLU A 124 13.74 -15.04 -13.21
N ALA A 125 14.67 -14.50 -14.01
CA ALA A 125 15.33 -13.24 -13.67
C ALA A 125 14.35 -12.04 -13.65
N ALA A 126 13.36 -12.01 -14.56
CA ALA A 126 12.30 -11.00 -14.52
C ALA A 126 11.40 -11.14 -13.28
N LYS A 127 11.02 -12.36 -12.89
CA LYS A 127 10.29 -12.59 -11.64
C LYS A 127 11.08 -12.12 -10.42
N LYS A 128 12.38 -12.45 -10.36
CA LYS A 128 13.24 -11.99 -9.28
C LYS A 128 13.26 -10.46 -9.21
N ALA A 129 13.48 -9.79 -10.33
CA ALA A 129 13.43 -8.32 -10.38
C ALA A 129 12.09 -7.75 -9.88
N ILE A 130 10.96 -8.38 -10.26
CA ILE A 130 9.63 -7.97 -9.78
C ILE A 130 9.52 -8.14 -8.26
N SER A 131 9.95 -9.28 -7.70
CA SER A 131 9.94 -9.51 -6.25
C SER A 131 10.74 -8.44 -5.51
N GLU A 132 11.96 -8.17 -5.95
CA GLU A 132 12.86 -7.23 -5.28
C GLU A 132 12.35 -5.77 -5.40
N ILE A 133 11.71 -5.40 -6.51
CA ILE A 133 10.99 -4.12 -6.61
C ILE A 133 9.80 -4.10 -5.64
N THR A 134 9.09 -5.22 -5.49
CA THR A 134 7.94 -5.33 -4.60
C THR A 134 8.35 -5.16 -3.14
N ASP A 135 9.51 -5.70 -2.75
CA ASP A 135 10.06 -5.56 -1.40
C ASP A 135 10.43 -4.10 -1.10
N VAL A 136 11.02 -3.39 -2.08
CA VAL A 136 11.23 -1.93 -1.99
C VAL A 136 9.93 -1.16 -1.79
N ILE A 137 8.87 -1.53 -2.52
CA ILE A 137 7.55 -0.88 -2.36
C ILE A 137 7.01 -1.17 -0.95
N ALA A 138 7.04 -2.41 -0.46
CA ALA A 138 6.57 -2.77 0.87
C ALA A 138 7.30 -1.99 1.97
N ALA A 139 8.63 -1.95 1.91
CA ALA A 139 9.46 -1.19 2.83
C ALA A 139 9.18 0.32 2.75
N GLY A 140 9.03 0.86 1.52
CA GLY A 140 8.71 2.27 1.30
C GLY A 140 7.34 2.67 1.81
N LEU A 141 6.31 1.83 1.61
CA LEU A 141 4.96 2.06 2.16
C LEU A 141 4.98 2.05 3.69
N THR A 142 5.71 1.10 4.28
CA THR A 142 5.87 0.99 5.74
C THR A 142 6.57 2.22 6.32
N LEU A 143 7.69 2.64 5.73
CA LEU A 143 8.43 3.83 6.15
C LEU A 143 7.60 5.11 5.98
N ASN A 144 6.92 5.29 4.84
CA ASN A 144 6.04 6.44 4.60
C ASN A 144 4.94 6.54 5.65
N THR A 145 4.30 5.41 5.96
CA THR A 145 3.25 5.32 6.97
C THR A 145 3.77 5.70 8.35
N SER A 146 4.92 5.14 8.73
CA SER A 146 5.59 5.44 10.01
C SER A 146 5.91 6.93 10.14
N ILE A 147 6.54 7.53 9.12
CA ILE A 147 6.87 8.97 9.11
C ILE A 147 5.59 9.81 9.20
N ALA A 148 4.58 9.50 8.38
CA ALA A 148 3.34 10.27 8.36
C ALA A 148 2.62 10.23 9.71
N LYS A 149 2.56 9.06 10.36
CA LYS A 149 1.97 8.88 11.68
C LYS A 149 2.75 9.65 12.75
N THR A 150 4.08 9.54 12.78
CA THR A 150 4.93 10.25 13.77
C THR A 150 4.77 11.76 13.71
N PHE A 151 4.69 12.33 12.51
CA PHE A 151 4.65 13.78 12.32
C PHE A 151 3.23 14.34 12.07
N ASN A 152 2.20 13.50 12.18
CA ASN A 152 0.81 13.86 11.88
C ASN A 152 0.66 14.53 10.49
N ILE A 153 1.32 13.95 9.48
CA ILE A 153 1.29 14.43 8.10
C ILE A 153 0.09 13.80 7.40
N ASP A 154 -0.67 14.61 6.66
CA ASP A 154 -1.67 14.11 5.73
C ASP A 154 -0.97 13.51 4.50
N LEU A 155 -0.79 12.19 4.53
CA LEU A 155 -0.09 11.46 3.48
C LEU A 155 -0.86 11.49 2.15
N GLN A 156 -2.20 11.45 2.19
CA GLN A 156 -3.03 11.51 0.99
C GLN A 156 -2.84 12.84 0.26
N GLN A 157 -2.75 13.95 0.99
CA GLN A 157 -2.46 15.25 0.41
C GLN A 157 -1.05 15.30 -0.21
N VAL A 158 -0.05 14.74 0.46
CA VAL A 158 1.33 14.66 -0.07
C VAL A 158 1.36 13.88 -1.39
N LEU A 159 0.74 12.70 -1.43
CA LEU A 159 0.70 11.84 -2.62
C LEU A 159 -0.10 12.48 -3.77
N THR A 160 -1.24 13.11 -3.48
CA THR A 160 -2.04 13.84 -4.49
C THR A 160 -1.22 14.96 -5.14
N LYS A 161 -0.41 15.69 -4.36
CA LYS A 161 0.51 16.71 -4.90
C LYS A 161 1.60 16.08 -5.77
N ARG A 162 2.09 14.88 -5.43
CA ARG A 162 3.05 14.13 -6.26
C ARG A 162 2.45 13.68 -7.57
N ASP A 163 1.21 13.21 -7.58
CA ASP A 163 0.49 12.83 -8.81
C ASP A 163 0.37 14.01 -9.77
N GLN A 164 0.01 15.19 -9.26
CA GLN A 164 -0.02 16.42 -10.06
C GLN A 164 1.36 16.79 -10.62
N TYR A 165 2.43 16.59 -9.85
CA TYR A 165 3.79 16.80 -10.33
C TYR A 165 4.15 15.84 -11.47
N TYR A 166 3.81 14.55 -11.33
CA TYR A 166 4.08 13.55 -12.38
C TYR A 166 3.31 13.85 -13.68
N GLN A 167 2.08 14.35 -13.55
CA GLN A 167 1.30 14.82 -14.69
C GLN A 167 1.95 16.03 -15.37
N LYS A 168 2.34 17.05 -14.61
CA LYS A 168 2.96 18.28 -15.15
C LYS A 168 4.34 18.02 -15.78
N SER A 169 5.09 17.07 -15.27
CA SER A 169 6.39 16.66 -15.81
C SER A 169 6.28 15.72 -17.01
N GLY A 170 5.08 15.30 -17.40
CA GLY A 170 4.84 14.38 -18.52
C GLY A 170 5.23 12.93 -18.24
N LEU A 171 5.59 12.60 -16.99
CA LEU A 171 5.90 11.23 -16.55
C LEU A 171 4.63 10.37 -16.45
N VAL A 172 3.49 11.01 -16.15
CA VAL A 172 2.16 10.40 -16.21
C VAL A 172 1.33 11.19 -17.22
N ARG A 173 0.75 10.51 -18.21
CA ARG A 173 -0.19 11.17 -19.12
C ARG A 173 -1.45 11.52 -18.35
N SER A 174 -1.85 12.80 -18.39
CA SER A 174 -3.20 13.19 -17.99
C SER A 174 -4.17 12.34 -18.81
N GLY A 175 -5.07 11.61 -18.17
CA GLY A 175 -6.08 10.83 -18.89
C GLY A 175 -6.95 11.76 -19.74
N GLY A 176 -6.56 11.95 -20.99
CA GLY A 176 -7.44 12.46 -22.02
C GLY A 176 -8.43 11.34 -22.34
N ASN A 177 -9.71 11.59 -22.09
CA ASN A 177 -10.77 10.84 -22.73
C ASN A 177 -10.59 11.00 -24.25
N GLU A 178 -10.10 9.95 -24.91
CA GLU A 178 -10.38 9.66 -26.32
C GLU A 178 -11.44 8.56 -26.38
#